data_AF-A0A1Y2TPE5-F1
#
_entry.id   AF-A0A1Y2TPE5-F1
#
_cell.length_a   1.000
_cell.length_b   1.000
_cell.length_c   1.000
_cell.angle_alpha   90.00
_cell.angle_beta   90.00
_cell.angle_gamma   90.00
#
_symmetry.space_group_name_H-M   'P 1'
#
loop_
_entity.id
_entity.type
_entity.pdbx_description
1 polymer ?
#
loop_
_entity_poly.entity_id
_entity_poly.type
_entity_poly.pdbx_seq_one_letter_code
_entity_poly.pdbx_strand_id
1 'polypeptide(L)'
;MLDLPLVIKLLVSAIPTPSTTNDNIDYTMHKIWMERIILPILNSSAINHQRWTTLFLKLNGFDFNIKDLPSIPLNPMLLADLFRKYPVHFPPSTFDTIKDVVKINISPGNSIAFINKAVRTSHELLQSNAGKHWLSVWGTRENPLSLGAFQFADLLFDKTMNSSGKALGGATIKTLQNFIIEIAEMHYSMSGVFGLDTVIGELDFPGRINSPETHKFFKLNCIPLLTGLKARIKTPRTVNWQYNPNQQSQQTPVTWLITLQILKGKYWQQDPEILADTDIQEFVRDVTSHIKQLAISEGPCYESWRTLKQAALHQFHKRHFLSLAFEFGLLEKVETPDRSFVDFLRFDLASEFISEAEVREDENPLTVMQLEMLFYYWGIDPNEVIRTRAESLAQMLNNR
;
A
#
# COMPACT_ATOMS: atom_id res chain seq x y z
N MET A 1 19.21 -5.56 -11.72
CA MET A 1 18.47 -4.90 -12.82
C MET A 1 19.32 -4.97 -14.07
N LEU A 2 18.82 -5.58 -15.15
CA LEU A 2 19.46 -5.48 -16.46
C LEU A 2 19.20 -4.07 -16.98
N ASP A 3 20.27 -3.30 -17.17
CA ASP A 3 20.19 -1.96 -17.71
C ASP A 3 19.57 -2.04 -19.12
N LEU A 4 18.47 -1.32 -19.36
CA LEU A 4 17.83 -1.34 -20.67
C LEU A 4 18.86 -0.95 -21.74
N PRO A 5 18.91 -1.65 -22.90
CA PRO A 5 19.75 -1.23 -24.02
C PRO A 5 19.52 0.25 -24.33
N LEU A 6 20.60 1.00 -24.53
CA LEU A 6 20.55 2.46 -24.74
C LEU A 6 19.52 2.86 -25.81
N VAL A 7 19.41 2.08 -26.87
CA VAL A 7 18.43 2.29 -27.95
C VAL A 7 16.98 2.24 -27.43
N ILE A 8 16.64 1.30 -26.55
CA ILE A 8 15.29 1.22 -25.97
C ILE A 8 15.05 2.39 -25.03
N LYS A 9 16.04 2.77 -24.21
CA LYS A 9 15.94 3.97 -23.36
C LYS A 9 15.70 5.22 -24.19
N LEU A 10 16.46 5.40 -25.27
CA LEU A 10 16.33 6.52 -26.21
C LEU A 10 14.97 6.53 -26.89
N LEU A 11 14.48 5.36 -27.35
CA LEU A 11 13.16 5.24 -27.98
C LEU A 11 12.03 5.55 -27.01
N VAL A 12 12.11 5.09 -25.76
CA VAL A 12 11.11 5.40 -24.73
C VAL A 12 11.18 6.88 -24.33
N SER A 13 12.37 7.48 -24.25
CA SER A 13 12.51 8.92 -23.96
C SER A 13 12.09 9.82 -25.12
N ALA A 14 12.11 9.29 -26.36
CA ALA A 14 11.68 10.00 -27.55
C ALA A 14 10.15 10.01 -27.72
N ILE A 15 9.41 9.28 -26.88
CA ILE A 15 7.96 9.34 -26.84
C ILE A 15 7.56 10.77 -26.45
N PRO A 16 6.90 11.54 -27.35
CA PRO A 16 6.52 12.91 -27.05
C PRO A 16 5.63 12.94 -25.80
N THR A 17 6.02 13.71 -24.80
CA THR A 17 5.14 14.07 -23.69
C THR A 17 4.15 15.11 -24.21
N PRO A 18 2.83 14.91 -24.05
CA PRO A 18 1.85 15.89 -24.53
C PRO A 18 2.17 17.27 -23.93
N SER A 19 2.49 18.24 -24.78
CA SER A 19 2.73 19.62 -24.37
C SER A 19 1.40 20.34 -24.21
N THR A 20 1.29 21.20 -23.19
CA THR A 20 0.06 21.94 -22.84
C THR A 20 -0.42 22.94 -23.90
N THR A 21 0.27 23.04 -25.03
CA THR A 21 0.05 24.09 -26.03
C THR A 21 -0.45 23.58 -27.38
N ASN A 22 -0.45 22.27 -27.65
CA ASN A 22 -0.97 21.74 -28.92
C ASN A 22 -1.41 20.25 -28.85
N ASP A 23 -2.35 19.96 -27.94
CA ASP A 23 -2.77 18.61 -27.52
C ASP A 23 -3.07 17.61 -28.66
N ASN A 24 -3.64 18.06 -29.78
CA ASN A 24 -4.07 17.16 -30.87
C ASN A 24 -2.91 16.60 -31.73
N ILE A 25 -1.88 17.41 -31.98
CA ILE A 25 -0.73 16.98 -32.80
C ILE A 25 0.17 16.03 -31.99
N ASP A 26 0.39 16.37 -30.73
CA ASP A 26 1.20 15.57 -29.81
C ASP A 26 0.54 14.20 -29.55
N TYR A 27 -0.79 14.15 -29.34
CA TYR A 27 -1.52 12.90 -29.18
C TYR A 27 -1.43 12.01 -30.44
N THR A 28 -1.52 12.61 -31.63
CA THR A 28 -1.45 11.87 -32.90
C THR A 28 -0.06 11.26 -33.11
N MET A 29 1.00 12.03 -32.89
CA MET A 29 2.37 11.54 -33.00
C MET A 29 2.66 10.47 -31.95
N HIS A 30 2.22 10.68 -30.71
CA HIS A 30 2.37 9.72 -29.62
C HIS A 30 1.73 8.36 -29.95
N LYS A 31 0.48 8.39 -30.44
CA LYS A 31 -0.22 7.18 -30.90
C LYS A 31 0.53 6.47 -32.01
N ILE A 32 1.02 7.21 -33.02
CA ILE A 32 1.81 6.65 -34.13
C ILE A 32 3.06 5.96 -33.61
N TRP A 33 3.80 6.58 -32.69
CA TRP A 33 5.01 6.00 -32.09
C TRP A 33 4.71 4.70 -31.33
N MET A 34 3.67 4.70 -30.50
CA MET A 34 3.28 3.50 -29.75
C MET A 34 2.87 2.36 -30.68
N GLU A 35 1.95 2.63 -31.62
CA GLU A 35 1.37 1.59 -32.47
C GLU A 35 2.32 1.07 -33.55
N ARG A 36 3.17 1.93 -34.13
CA ARG A 36 4.03 1.56 -35.25
C ARG A 36 5.45 1.16 -34.87
N ILE A 37 5.93 1.58 -33.70
CA ILE A 37 7.33 1.37 -33.31
C ILE A 37 7.40 0.54 -32.03
N ILE A 38 6.84 1.04 -30.93
CA ILE A 38 7.03 0.41 -29.61
C ILE A 38 6.35 -0.96 -29.53
N LEU A 39 5.06 -1.06 -29.87
CA LEU A 39 4.33 -2.33 -29.78
C LEU A 39 4.91 -3.42 -30.72
N PRO A 40 5.24 -3.13 -31.99
CA PRO A 40 5.90 -4.11 -32.86
C PRO A 40 7.26 -4.59 -32.33
N ILE A 41 8.05 -3.71 -31.70
CA ILE A 41 9.32 -4.07 -31.05
C ILE A 41 9.07 -5.01 -29.85
N LEU A 42 8.09 -4.69 -29.00
CA LEU A 42 7.73 -5.56 -27.86
C LEU A 42 7.25 -6.94 -28.33
N ASN A 43 6.41 -6.99 -29.35
CA ASN A 43 5.92 -8.25 -29.94
C ASN A 43 7.07 -9.08 -30.52
N SER A 44 7.96 -8.45 -31.28
CA SER A 44 9.14 -9.13 -31.84
C SER A 44 10.09 -9.62 -30.74
N SER A 45 10.26 -8.82 -29.69
CA SER A 45 11.02 -9.19 -28.49
C SER A 45 10.41 -10.40 -27.78
N ALA A 46 9.07 -10.45 -27.66
CA ALA A 46 8.37 -11.57 -27.05
C ALA A 46 8.53 -12.88 -27.85
N ILE A 47 8.38 -12.80 -29.18
CA ILE A 47 8.61 -13.95 -30.07
C ILE A 47 10.06 -14.45 -29.94
N ASN A 48 11.03 -13.53 -29.95
CA ASN A 48 12.44 -13.89 -29.82
C ASN A 48 12.72 -14.50 -28.44
N HIS A 49 12.21 -13.91 -27.37
CA HIS A 49 12.34 -14.43 -26.02
C HIS A 49 11.77 -15.84 -25.90
N GLN A 50 10.59 -16.11 -26.46
CA GLN A 50 10.00 -17.45 -26.47
C GLN A 50 10.89 -18.48 -27.19
N ARG A 51 11.50 -18.11 -28.32
CA ARG A 51 12.44 -18.98 -29.04
C ARG A 51 13.67 -19.30 -28.19
N TRP A 52 14.28 -18.29 -27.56
CA TRP A 52 15.45 -18.51 -26.71
C TRP A 52 15.14 -19.32 -25.46
N THR A 53 13.98 -19.10 -24.84
CA THR A 53 13.52 -19.91 -23.71
C THR A 53 13.26 -21.35 -24.13
N THR A 54 12.67 -21.59 -25.30
CA THR A 54 12.48 -22.94 -25.86
C THR A 54 13.83 -23.65 -26.05
N LEU A 55 14.81 -22.95 -26.62
CA LEU A 55 16.14 -23.50 -26.83
C LEU A 55 16.84 -23.81 -25.50
N PHE A 56 16.75 -22.89 -24.53
CA PHE A 56 17.28 -23.09 -23.18
C PHE A 56 16.69 -24.34 -22.51
N LEU A 57 15.36 -24.52 -22.58
CA LEU A 57 14.70 -25.69 -22.01
C LEU A 57 15.19 -26.99 -22.67
N LYS A 58 15.22 -27.01 -24.01
CA LYS A 58 15.65 -28.19 -24.79
C LYS A 58 17.11 -28.56 -24.55
N LEU A 59 18.02 -27.58 -24.57
CA LEU A 59 19.46 -27.83 -24.39
C LEU A 59 19.80 -28.38 -23.01
N ASN A 60 19.01 -28.02 -22.00
CA ASN A 60 19.21 -28.46 -20.62
C ASN A 60 18.33 -29.66 -20.24
N GLY A 61 17.67 -30.29 -21.21
CA GLY A 61 16.86 -31.50 -20.98
C GLY A 61 15.63 -31.28 -20.10
N PHE A 62 15.12 -30.05 -20.00
CA PHE A 62 13.89 -29.77 -19.27
C PHE A 62 12.67 -30.14 -20.12
N ASP A 63 11.88 -31.10 -19.65
CA ASP A 63 10.59 -31.46 -20.24
C ASP A 63 9.52 -30.45 -19.78
N PHE A 64 9.44 -29.33 -20.49
CA PHE A 64 8.50 -28.25 -20.22
C PHE A 64 7.97 -27.66 -21.52
N ASN A 65 6.64 -27.55 -21.62
CA ASN A 65 5.99 -26.95 -22.78
C ASN A 65 6.00 -25.42 -22.66
N ILE A 66 6.78 -24.76 -23.52
CA ILE A 66 6.88 -23.29 -23.55
C ILE A 66 5.54 -22.57 -23.74
N LYS A 67 4.54 -23.24 -24.31
CA LYS A 67 3.20 -22.67 -24.50
C LYS A 67 2.45 -22.43 -23.19
N ASP A 68 2.91 -23.04 -22.10
CA ASP A 68 2.34 -22.87 -20.76
C ASP A 68 2.87 -21.59 -20.07
N LEU A 69 3.83 -20.88 -20.69
CA LEU A 69 4.31 -19.57 -20.23
C LEU A 69 3.70 -18.43 -21.05
N PRO A 70 3.38 -17.28 -20.42
CA PRO A 70 2.88 -16.13 -21.15
C PRO A 70 3.94 -15.58 -22.09
N SER A 71 3.49 -15.12 -23.27
CA SER A 71 4.38 -14.51 -24.27
C SER A 71 4.74 -13.10 -23.83
N ILE A 72 5.98 -12.91 -23.39
CA ILE A 72 6.46 -11.65 -22.84
C ILE A 72 7.78 -11.23 -23.46
N PRO A 73 8.03 -9.92 -23.60
CA PRO A 73 9.32 -9.43 -24.05
C PRO A 73 10.42 -9.84 -23.06
N LEU A 74 11.67 -9.74 -23.53
CA LEU A 74 12.86 -10.09 -22.73
C LEU A 74 12.89 -9.37 -21.36
N ASN A 75 12.36 -8.15 -21.28
CA ASN A 75 12.22 -7.40 -20.04
C ASN A 75 10.73 -7.23 -19.68
N PRO A 76 10.17 -8.05 -18.77
CA PRO A 76 8.78 -7.96 -18.37
C PRO A 76 8.44 -6.66 -17.63
N MET A 77 9.39 -6.09 -16.89
CA MET A 77 9.18 -4.82 -16.18
C MET A 77 8.94 -3.67 -17.16
N LEU A 78 9.66 -3.66 -18.29
CA LEU A 78 9.42 -2.66 -19.34
C LEU A 78 7.99 -2.74 -19.89
N LEU A 79 7.46 -3.96 -20.06
CA LEU A 79 6.07 -4.15 -20.49
C LEU A 79 5.09 -3.58 -19.45
N ALA A 80 5.28 -3.90 -18.17
CA ALA A 80 4.44 -3.39 -17.09
C ALA A 80 4.51 -1.86 -16.99
N ASP A 81 5.70 -1.27 -17.10
CA ASP A 81 5.90 0.17 -17.03
C ASP A 81 5.26 0.91 -18.21
N LEU A 82 5.39 0.37 -19.43
CA LEU A 82 4.73 0.93 -20.61
C LEU A 82 3.21 0.77 -20.52
N PHE A 83 2.72 -0.38 -20.03
CA PHE A 83 1.30 -0.60 -19.80
C PHE A 83 0.73 0.41 -18.78
N ARG A 84 1.45 0.66 -17.68
CA ARG A 84 1.08 1.68 -16.69
C ARG A 84 0.98 3.07 -17.28
N LYS A 85 1.98 3.48 -18.06
CA LYS A 85 2.05 4.83 -18.64
C LYS A 85 1.05 5.03 -19.77
N TYR A 86 0.80 3.98 -20.56
CA TYR A 86 0.11 4.07 -21.84
C TYR A 86 -0.94 2.97 -22.02
N PRO A 87 -1.84 2.73 -21.04
CA PRO A 87 -2.73 1.58 -21.06
C PRO A 87 -3.68 1.59 -22.27
N VAL A 88 -4.02 2.78 -22.77
CA VAL A 88 -4.91 3.00 -23.94
C VAL A 88 -4.40 2.37 -25.23
N HIS A 89 -3.08 2.16 -25.36
CA HIS A 89 -2.47 1.65 -26.58
C HIS A 89 -2.32 0.12 -26.58
N PHE A 90 -2.51 -0.53 -25.44
CA PHE A 90 -2.35 -1.98 -25.34
C PHE A 90 -3.67 -2.72 -25.62
N PRO A 91 -3.61 -3.92 -26.23
CA PRO A 91 -4.78 -4.79 -26.31
C PRO A 91 -5.13 -5.35 -24.92
N PRO A 92 -6.40 -5.73 -24.69
CA PRO A 92 -6.85 -6.33 -23.42
C PRO A 92 -6.02 -7.52 -22.93
N SER A 93 -5.51 -8.34 -23.86
CA SER A 93 -4.68 -9.51 -23.54
C SER A 93 -3.37 -9.15 -22.84
N THR A 94 -2.88 -7.91 -22.95
CA THR A 94 -1.65 -7.46 -22.28
C THR A 94 -1.81 -7.49 -20.77
N PHE A 95 -2.97 -7.05 -20.27
CA PHE A 95 -3.26 -7.06 -18.84
C PHE A 95 -3.22 -8.49 -18.29
N ASP A 96 -3.87 -9.43 -18.98
CA ASP A 96 -3.85 -10.85 -18.58
C ASP A 96 -2.44 -11.45 -18.66
N THR A 97 -1.67 -11.10 -19.70
CA THR A 97 -0.27 -11.54 -19.83
C THR A 97 0.57 -11.11 -18.62
N ILE A 98 0.49 -9.84 -18.21
CA ILE A 98 1.24 -9.33 -17.03
C ILE A 98 0.72 -10.01 -15.75
N LYS A 99 -0.59 -10.21 -15.61
CA LYS A 99 -1.16 -10.93 -14.46
C LYS A 99 -0.57 -12.33 -14.34
N ASP A 100 -0.50 -13.07 -15.44
CA ASP A 100 0.02 -14.43 -15.46
C ASP A 100 1.50 -14.48 -15.07
N VAL A 101 2.31 -13.52 -15.53
CA VAL A 101 3.72 -13.39 -15.11
C VAL A 101 3.85 -13.22 -13.60
N VAL A 102 3.07 -12.30 -13.03
CA VAL A 102 3.10 -12.03 -11.59
C VAL A 102 2.65 -13.27 -10.82
N LYS A 103 1.55 -13.92 -11.22
CA LYS A 103 1.07 -15.17 -10.61
C LYS A 103 2.10 -16.28 -10.63
N ILE A 104 2.75 -16.50 -11.77
CA ILE A 104 3.80 -17.51 -11.94
C ILE A 104 4.99 -17.25 -11.02
N ASN A 105 5.37 -15.99 -10.81
CA ASN A 105 6.50 -15.66 -9.93
C ASN A 105 6.15 -15.69 -8.45
N ILE A 106 4.90 -15.39 -8.09
CA ILE A 106 4.41 -15.55 -6.72
C ILE A 106 4.34 -17.04 -6.40
N SER A 107 3.50 -17.80 -7.12
CA SER A 107 3.24 -19.21 -6.86
C SER A 107 3.58 -20.07 -8.08
N PRO A 108 4.87 -20.34 -8.34
CA PRO A 108 5.28 -21.12 -9.51
C PRO A 108 4.75 -22.55 -9.44
N GLY A 109 4.22 -23.05 -10.56
CA GLY A 109 3.87 -24.45 -10.69
C GLY A 109 5.07 -25.38 -10.55
N ASN A 110 4.83 -26.66 -10.26
CA ASN A 110 5.87 -27.66 -9.96
C ASN A 110 7.01 -27.69 -10.98
N SER A 111 6.69 -27.63 -12.27
CA SER A 111 7.70 -27.69 -13.34
C SER A 111 8.60 -26.44 -13.35
N ILE A 112 8.02 -25.24 -13.17
CA ILE A 112 8.79 -23.99 -13.07
C ILE A 112 9.63 -24.01 -11.80
N ALA A 113 9.06 -24.44 -10.67
CA ALA A 113 9.78 -24.59 -9.41
C ALA A 113 10.96 -25.59 -9.52
N PHE A 114 10.77 -26.68 -10.24
CA PHE A 114 11.82 -27.67 -10.54
C PHE A 114 12.95 -27.07 -11.36
N ILE A 115 12.64 -26.41 -12.49
CA ILE A 115 13.65 -25.74 -13.34
C ILE A 115 14.38 -24.67 -12.53
N ASN A 116 13.64 -23.84 -11.81
CA ASN A 116 14.17 -22.81 -10.91
C ASN A 116 15.13 -23.36 -9.85
N LYS A 117 14.88 -24.58 -9.35
CA LYS A 117 15.79 -25.26 -8.43
C LYS A 117 17.02 -25.77 -9.18
N ALA A 118 16.84 -26.47 -10.30
CA ALA A 118 17.92 -27.02 -11.11
C ALA A 118 18.93 -25.95 -11.56
N VAL A 119 18.43 -24.81 -12.06
CA VAL A 119 19.28 -23.68 -12.47
C VAL A 119 20.06 -23.09 -11.31
N ARG A 120 19.46 -23.00 -10.11
CA ARG A 120 20.16 -22.49 -8.91
C ARG A 120 21.20 -23.44 -8.36
N THR A 121 20.96 -24.75 -8.45
CA THR A 121 21.86 -25.77 -7.90
C THR A 121 23.02 -26.12 -8.84
N SER A 122 22.86 -25.91 -10.15
CA SER A 122 23.95 -26.09 -11.12
C SER A 122 24.82 -24.85 -11.18
N HIS A 123 26.09 -24.97 -10.79
CA HIS A 123 27.04 -23.86 -10.85
C HIS A 123 27.21 -23.32 -12.29
N GLU A 124 27.25 -24.20 -13.28
CA GLU A 124 27.36 -23.83 -14.70
C GLU A 124 26.14 -23.02 -15.15
N LEU A 125 24.92 -23.49 -14.88
CA LEU A 125 23.70 -22.79 -15.28
C LEU A 125 23.54 -21.47 -14.54
N LEU A 126 23.81 -21.46 -13.23
CA LEU A 126 23.75 -20.26 -12.42
C LEU A 126 24.70 -19.17 -12.92
N GLN A 127 25.87 -19.54 -13.45
CA GLN A 127 26.83 -18.58 -14.01
C GLN A 127 26.56 -18.22 -15.47
N SER A 128 25.86 -19.06 -16.21
CA SER A 128 25.48 -18.80 -17.61
C SER A 128 24.52 -17.61 -17.75
N ASN A 129 24.62 -16.88 -18.86
CA ASN A 129 23.70 -15.79 -19.18
C ASN A 129 22.24 -16.29 -19.31
N ALA A 130 22.04 -17.49 -19.86
CA ALA A 130 20.71 -18.06 -20.06
C ALA A 130 20.04 -18.45 -18.72
N GLY A 131 20.79 -19.05 -17.80
CA GLY A 131 20.26 -19.38 -16.46
C GLY A 131 20.00 -18.13 -15.62
N LYS A 132 20.89 -17.12 -15.66
CA LYS A 132 20.66 -15.81 -15.04
C LYS A 132 19.41 -15.13 -15.60
N HIS A 133 19.25 -15.14 -16.93
CA HIS A 133 18.06 -14.60 -17.59
C HIS A 133 16.79 -15.34 -17.15
N TRP A 134 16.78 -16.68 -17.20
CA TRP A 134 15.66 -17.50 -16.73
C TRP A 134 15.24 -17.13 -15.30
N LEU A 135 16.20 -17.09 -14.38
CA LEU A 135 15.92 -16.75 -12.98
C LEU A 135 15.44 -15.31 -12.80
N SER A 136 15.87 -14.37 -13.63
CA SER A 136 15.41 -12.99 -13.57
C SER A 136 13.96 -12.79 -14.03
N VAL A 137 13.43 -13.73 -14.82
CA VAL A 137 12.06 -13.65 -15.37
C VAL A 137 11.10 -14.56 -14.61
N TRP A 138 11.51 -15.78 -14.31
CA TRP A 138 10.64 -16.84 -13.76
C TRP A 138 11.06 -17.30 -12.37
N GLY A 139 12.17 -16.78 -11.84
CA GLY A 139 12.75 -17.15 -10.56
C GLY A 139 12.77 -16.01 -9.56
N THR A 140 12.06 -14.91 -9.79
CA THR A 140 12.14 -13.71 -8.95
C THR A 140 11.48 -13.95 -7.60
N ARG A 141 12.26 -14.39 -6.62
CA ARG A 141 11.78 -14.66 -5.26
C ARG A 141 11.76 -13.42 -4.37
N GLU A 142 12.65 -12.47 -4.62
CA GLU A 142 12.87 -11.33 -3.71
C GLU A 142 11.79 -10.27 -3.86
N ASN A 143 11.27 -10.05 -5.07
CA ASN A 143 10.19 -9.08 -5.29
C ASN A 143 9.34 -9.42 -6.53
N PRO A 144 8.46 -10.44 -6.45
CA PRO A 144 7.55 -10.76 -7.56
C PRO A 144 6.53 -9.64 -7.84
N LEU A 145 6.26 -8.75 -6.87
CA LEU A 145 5.33 -7.63 -7.00
C LEU A 145 5.82 -6.57 -7.98
N SER A 146 7.14 -6.38 -8.08
CA SER A 146 7.78 -5.45 -9.01
C SER A 146 7.58 -5.81 -10.49
N LEU A 147 7.13 -7.02 -10.80
CA LEU A 147 6.86 -7.48 -12.18
C LEU A 147 5.50 -6.99 -12.73
N GLY A 148 4.72 -6.25 -11.95
CA GLY A 148 3.49 -5.61 -12.43
C GLY A 148 2.51 -5.15 -11.36
N ALA A 149 2.58 -5.69 -10.13
CA ALA A 149 1.64 -5.34 -9.07
C ALA A 149 1.75 -3.86 -8.66
N PHE A 150 2.97 -3.32 -8.59
CA PHE A 150 3.18 -1.90 -8.31
C PHE A 150 2.58 -1.01 -9.40
N GLN A 151 2.81 -1.38 -10.66
CA GLN A 151 2.28 -0.68 -11.81
C GLN A 151 0.74 -0.67 -11.82
N PHE A 152 0.11 -1.76 -11.39
CA PHE A 152 -1.34 -1.85 -11.27
C PHE A 152 -1.91 -1.07 -10.08
N ALA A 153 -1.19 -1.01 -8.96
CA ALA A 153 -1.55 -0.14 -7.85
C ALA A 153 -1.50 1.34 -8.25
N ASP A 154 -0.47 1.74 -9.02
CA ASP A 154 -0.36 3.11 -9.54
C ASP A 154 -1.54 3.47 -10.45
N LEU A 155 -2.03 2.53 -11.27
CA LEU A 155 -3.20 2.76 -12.12
C LEU A 155 -4.50 3.03 -11.35
N LEU A 156 -4.59 2.67 -10.05
CA LEU A 156 -5.72 3.06 -9.22
C LEU A 156 -5.75 4.59 -8.95
N PHE A 157 -4.63 5.27 -9.11
CA PHE A 157 -4.48 6.72 -8.98
C PHE A 157 -4.41 7.43 -10.34
N ASP A 158 -4.48 6.71 -11.45
CA ASP A 158 -4.38 7.30 -12.78
C ASP A 158 -5.64 8.08 -13.15
N LYS A 159 -5.45 9.34 -13.59
CA LYS A 159 -6.54 10.23 -13.95
C LYS A 159 -7.34 9.74 -15.15
N THR A 160 -6.66 9.19 -16.16
CA THR A 160 -7.28 8.73 -17.40
C THR A 160 -8.19 7.53 -17.12
N MET A 161 -7.72 6.58 -16.31
CA MET A 161 -8.50 5.44 -15.81
C MET A 161 -9.75 5.92 -15.05
N ASN A 162 -9.58 6.85 -14.13
CA ASN A 162 -10.68 7.35 -13.28
C ASN A 162 -11.70 8.22 -14.04
N SER A 163 -11.28 8.90 -15.10
CA SER A 163 -12.16 9.82 -15.86
C SER A 163 -12.90 9.13 -17.01
N SER A 164 -12.30 8.09 -17.62
CA SER A 164 -12.86 7.47 -18.83
C SER A 164 -14.04 6.54 -18.54
N GLY A 165 -14.11 5.94 -17.34
CA GLY A 165 -15.08 4.89 -16.99
C GLY A 165 -15.01 3.63 -17.88
N LYS A 166 -14.04 3.56 -18.79
CA LYS A 166 -13.86 2.49 -19.78
C LYS A 166 -12.65 1.65 -19.44
N ALA A 167 -12.62 0.42 -19.94
CA ALA A 167 -11.44 -0.43 -19.83
C ALA A 167 -10.31 0.14 -20.69
N LEU A 168 -9.16 0.44 -20.08
CA LEU A 168 -7.95 0.84 -20.81
C LEU A 168 -6.99 -0.35 -20.85
N GLY A 169 -6.68 -0.83 -22.05
CA GLY A 169 -5.87 -2.03 -22.21
C GLY A 169 -6.48 -3.27 -21.54
N GLY A 170 -7.81 -3.34 -21.47
CA GLY A 170 -8.55 -4.43 -20.78
C GLY A 170 -8.63 -4.29 -19.27
N ALA A 171 -7.92 -3.32 -18.67
CA ALA A 171 -7.99 -3.05 -17.26
C ALA A 171 -9.09 -2.03 -16.93
N THR A 172 -9.88 -2.34 -15.89
CA THR A 172 -10.81 -1.43 -15.23
C THR A 172 -10.37 -1.29 -13.77
N ILE A 173 -10.83 -0.26 -13.06
CA ILE A 173 -10.58 -0.14 -11.62
C ILE A 173 -10.97 -1.43 -10.87
N LYS A 174 -12.12 -2.02 -11.20
CA LYS A 174 -12.59 -3.25 -10.58
C LYS A 174 -11.68 -4.46 -10.88
N THR A 175 -11.18 -4.60 -12.11
CA THR A 175 -10.28 -5.71 -12.44
C THR A 175 -8.90 -5.53 -11.82
N LEU A 176 -8.40 -4.30 -11.68
CA LEU A 176 -7.17 -3.99 -10.93
C LEU A 176 -7.33 -4.33 -9.44
N GLN A 177 -8.41 -3.86 -8.81
CA GLN A 177 -8.73 -4.19 -7.41
C GLN A 177 -8.80 -5.70 -7.19
N ASN A 178 -9.55 -6.42 -8.02
CA ASN A 178 -9.68 -7.88 -7.91
C ASN A 178 -8.32 -8.57 -8.05
N PHE A 179 -7.46 -8.11 -8.95
CA PHE A 179 -6.15 -8.70 -9.13
C PHE A 179 -5.21 -8.45 -7.93
N ILE A 180 -5.24 -7.26 -7.34
CA ILE A 180 -4.50 -6.98 -6.11
C ILE A 180 -4.98 -7.86 -4.95
N ILE A 181 -6.29 -8.10 -4.86
CA ILE A 181 -6.85 -9.04 -3.87
C ILE A 181 -6.31 -10.45 -4.12
N GLU A 182 -6.34 -10.91 -5.36
CA GLU A 182 -5.82 -12.23 -5.74
C GLU A 182 -4.32 -12.38 -5.37
N ILE A 183 -3.51 -11.35 -5.63
CA ILE A 183 -2.09 -11.31 -5.20
C ILE A 183 -1.95 -11.47 -3.70
N ALA A 184 -2.71 -10.70 -2.92
CA ALA A 184 -2.67 -10.77 -1.47
C ALA A 184 -3.07 -12.16 -0.95
N GLU A 185 -4.09 -12.78 -1.55
CA GLU A 185 -4.54 -14.14 -1.21
C GLU A 185 -3.48 -15.21 -1.54
N MET A 186 -2.80 -15.09 -2.68
CA MET A 186 -1.70 -15.99 -3.05
C MET A 186 -0.51 -15.85 -2.07
N HIS A 187 -0.09 -14.62 -1.76
CA HIS A 187 0.99 -14.38 -0.79
C HIS A 187 0.64 -14.89 0.60
N TYR A 188 -0.60 -14.68 1.03
CA TYR A 188 -1.09 -15.21 2.30
C TYR A 188 -1.05 -16.74 2.32
N SER A 189 -1.47 -17.39 1.24
CA SER A 189 -1.46 -18.85 1.14
C SER A 189 -0.04 -19.45 1.20
N MET A 190 0.96 -18.72 0.69
CA MET A 190 2.35 -19.18 0.64
C MET A 190 3.15 -18.91 1.91
N SER A 191 3.04 -17.71 2.47
CA SER A 191 3.90 -17.22 3.56
C SER A 191 3.11 -16.80 4.80
N GLY A 192 1.83 -17.13 4.87
CA GLY A 192 0.94 -16.72 5.96
C GLY A 192 0.87 -15.20 6.09
N VAL A 193 0.87 -14.72 7.33
CA VAL A 193 0.74 -13.30 7.67
C VAL A 193 1.85 -12.44 7.07
N PHE A 194 3.09 -12.93 7.11
CA PHE A 194 4.25 -12.18 6.61
C PHE A 194 4.11 -11.85 5.12
N GLY A 195 3.55 -12.77 4.33
CA GLY A 195 3.30 -12.55 2.91
C GLY A 195 2.29 -11.42 2.66
N LEU A 196 1.22 -11.38 3.46
CA LEU A 196 0.22 -10.32 3.37
C LEU A 196 0.79 -8.97 3.80
N ASP A 197 1.53 -8.92 4.91
CA ASP A 197 2.16 -7.70 5.40
C ASP A 197 3.15 -7.14 4.38
N THR A 198 3.89 -8.02 3.68
CA THR A 198 4.75 -7.65 2.56
C THR A 198 3.96 -6.99 1.44
N VAL A 199 2.84 -7.58 1.00
CA VAL A 199 2.00 -7.00 -0.05
C VAL A 199 1.44 -5.63 0.36
N ILE A 200 0.90 -5.51 1.58
CA ILE A 200 0.30 -4.26 2.06
C ILE A 200 1.37 -3.17 2.29
N GLY A 201 2.56 -3.56 2.76
CA GLY A 201 3.69 -2.68 2.96
C GLY A 201 4.27 -2.17 1.64
N GLU A 202 4.58 -3.08 0.71
CA GLU A 202 5.20 -2.72 -0.57
C GLU A 202 4.26 -1.96 -1.51
N LEU A 203 2.95 -2.20 -1.44
CA LEU A 203 1.98 -1.45 -2.24
C LEU A 203 1.73 -0.04 -1.72
N ASP A 204 2.17 0.32 -0.52
CA ASP A 204 2.12 1.65 0.11
C ASP A 204 1.12 2.65 -0.53
N PHE A 205 -0.18 2.36 -0.40
CA PHE A 205 -1.20 3.17 -1.05
C PHE A 205 -1.20 4.62 -0.58
N PRO A 206 -1.02 4.94 0.73
CA PRO A 206 -0.94 6.33 1.19
C PRO A 206 0.30 7.06 0.68
N GLY A 207 1.44 6.39 0.48
CA GLY A 207 2.63 7.01 -0.11
C GLY A 207 2.43 7.52 -1.55
N ARG A 208 1.36 7.11 -2.22
CA ARG A 208 0.97 7.59 -3.56
C ARG A 208 0.10 8.85 -3.53
N ILE A 209 -0.35 9.27 -2.36
CA ILE A 209 -1.17 10.47 -2.20
C ILE A 209 -0.26 11.70 -2.12
N ASN A 210 -0.32 12.53 -3.15
CA ASN A 210 0.51 13.74 -3.27
C ASN A 210 -0.28 14.99 -3.68
N SER A 211 -1.60 14.84 -3.85
CA SER A 211 -2.49 15.88 -4.34
C SER A 211 -3.94 15.59 -3.93
N PRO A 212 -4.84 16.60 -3.88
CA PRO A 212 -6.25 16.37 -3.59
C PRO A 212 -6.93 15.42 -4.59
N GLU A 213 -6.47 15.41 -5.84
CA GLU A 213 -6.97 14.49 -6.88
C GLU A 213 -6.59 13.03 -6.57
N THR A 214 -5.32 12.75 -6.25
CA THR A 214 -4.89 11.40 -5.85
C THR A 214 -5.51 10.95 -4.53
N HIS A 215 -5.80 11.87 -3.61
CA HIS A 215 -6.53 11.58 -2.37
C HIS A 215 -7.97 11.15 -2.64
N LYS A 216 -8.65 11.83 -3.56
CA LYS A 216 -9.99 11.43 -4.02
C LYS A 216 -9.96 10.02 -4.61
N PHE A 217 -8.97 9.71 -5.45
CA PHE A 217 -8.83 8.36 -6.02
C PHE A 217 -8.50 7.30 -4.96
N PHE A 218 -7.69 7.63 -3.95
CA PHE A 218 -7.47 6.74 -2.80
C PHE A 218 -8.81 6.39 -2.11
N LYS A 219 -9.62 7.41 -1.80
CA LYS A 219 -10.91 7.21 -1.13
C LYS A 219 -11.86 6.35 -1.97
N LEU A 220 -11.90 6.60 -3.29
CA LEU A 220 -12.80 5.90 -4.20
C LEU A 220 -12.37 4.45 -4.49
N ASN A 221 -11.06 4.23 -4.68
CA ASN A 221 -10.54 2.98 -5.25
C ASN A 221 -9.79 2.13 -4.22
N CYS A 222 -9.07 2.74 -3.28
CA CYS A 222 -8.19 2.01 -2.36
C CYS A 222 -8.91 1.67 -1.05
N ILE A 223 -9.75 2.55 -0.50
CA ILE A 223 -10.50 2.24 0.74
C ILE A 223 -11.41 1.02 0.57
N PRO A 224 -12.23 0.88 -0.49
CA PRO A 224 -13.06 -0.32 -0.67
C PRO A 224 -12.23 -1.58 -0.87
N LEU A 225 -11.11 -1.48 -1.59
CA LEU A 225 -10.15 -2.57 -1.79
C LEU A 225 -9.58 -3.06 -0.45
N LEU A 226 -9.03 -2.15 0.35
CA LEU A 226 -8.42 -2.45 1.65
C LEU A 226 -9.47 -2.97 2.64
N THR A 227 -10.68 -2.42 2.61
CA THR A 227 -11.81 -2.90 3.43
C THR A 227 -12.22 -4.32 3.01
N GLY A 228 -12.29 -4.59 1.70
CA GLY A 228 -12.57 -5.91 1.15
C GLY A 228 -11.51 -6.94 1.54
N LEU A 229 -10.23 -6.58 1.44
CA LEU A 229 -9.12 -7.40 1.92
C LEU A 229 -9.27 -7.72 3.42
N LYS A 230 -9.44 -6.69 4.25
CA LYS A 230 -9.64 -6.83 5.70
C LYS A 230 -10.81 -7.76 6.02
N ALA A 231 -11.92 -7.67 5.29
CA ALA A 231 -13.08 -8.54 5.47
C ALA A 231 -12.74 -9.98 5.08
N ARG A 232 -12.15 -10.22 3.89
CA ARG A 232 -11.78 -11.57 3.42
C ARG A 232 -10.80 -12.28 4.34
N ILE A 233 -9.85 -11.55 4.93
CA ILE A 233 -8.92 -12.09 5.93
C ILE A 233 -9.63 -12.48 7.24
N LYS A 234 -10.75 -11.79 7.55
CA LYS A 234 -11.57 -12.08 8.73
C LYS A 234 -12.55 -13.23 8.52
N THR A 235 -13.03 -13.48 7.30
CA THR A 235 -14.09 -14.47 7.01
C THR A 235 -13.75 -15.93 7.38
N PRO A 236 -12.53 -16.47 7.14
CA PRO A 236 -12.21 -17.86 7.48
C PRO A 236 -12.16 -18.15 8.99
N ARG A 237 -12.23 -17.11 9.84
CA ARG A 237 -12.06 -17.15 11.29
C ARG A 237 -13.30 -17.70 12.00
N THR A 238 -13.64 -18.96 11.72
CA THR A 238 -14.67 -19.70 12.47
C THR A 238 -14.08 -20.26 13.77
N VAL A 239 -14.93 -20.56 14.76
CA VAL A 239 -14.52 -21.24 16.01
C VAL A 239 -13.74 -22.53 15.70
N ASN A 240 -14.15 -23.26 14.66
CA ASN A 240 -13.47 -24.49 14.21
C ASN A 240 -12.06 -24.26 13.63
N TRP A 241 -11.78 -23.06 13.08
CA TRP A 241 -10.45 -22.70 12.60
C TRP A 241 -9.45 -22.56 13.75
N GLN A 242 -9.88 -22.01 14.90
CA GLN A 242 -9.04 -21.80 16.08
C GLN A 242 -8.59 -23.12 16.75
N TYR A 243 -9.40 -24.18 16.61
CA TYR A 243 -9.13 -25.49 17.21
C TYR A 243 -8.41 -26.47 16.27
N ASN A 244 -8.10 -26.08 15.03
CA ASN A 244 -7.41 -26.96 14.09
C ASN A 244 -5.88 -26.96 14.37
N PRO A 245 -5.30 -28.07 14.88
CA PRO A 245 -3.89 -28.11 15.29
C PRO A 245 -2.92 -27.90 14.11
N ASN A 246 -3.37 -28.21 12.89
CA ASN A 246 -2.60 -28.00 11.67
C ASN A 246 -2.66 -26.53 11.16
N GLN A 247 -3.50 -25.69 11.77
CA GLN A 247 -3.66 -24.26 11.45
C GLN A 247 -3.24 -23.34 12.61
N GLN A 248 -3.05 -23.85 13.83
CA GLN A 248 -2.61 -23.10 15.01
C GLN A 248 -1.19 -22.50 14.92
N SER A 249 -0.37 -22.92 13.95
CA SER A 249 0.91 -22.26 13.65
C SER A 249 0.76 -20.96 12.86
N GLN A 250 -0.44 -20.68 12.33
CA GLN A 250 -0.74 -19.44 11.62
C GLN A 250 -1.06 -18.35 12.64
N GLN A 251 -0.04 -17.59 13.03
CA GLN A 251 -0.21 -16.31 13.72
C GLN A 251 -1.36 -15.52 13.08
N THR A 252 -2.11 -14.79 13.89
CA THR A 252 -3.25 -14.00 13.42
C THR A 252 -2.80 -13.04 12.31
N PRO A 253 -3.44 -13.02 11.13
CA PRO A 253 -3.10 -12.04 10.12
C PRO A 253 -3.44 -10.65 10.63
N VAL A 254 -2.39 -9.84 10.69
CA VAL A 254 -2.39 -8.51 11.26
C VAL A 254 -3.15 -7.58 10.29
N THR A 255 -4.49 -7.61 10.36
CA THR A 255 -5.33 -6.60 9.67
C THR A 255 -5.07 -5.17 10.18
N TRP A 256 -4.22 -5.05 11.19
CA TRP A 256 -3.72 -3.82 11.74
C TRP A 256 -2.99 -2.99 10.68
N LEU A 257 -2.10 -3.57 9.86
CA LEU A 257 -1.42 -2.81 8.81
C LEU A 257 -2.41 -2.22 7.79
N ILE A 258 -3.40 -3.02 7.37
CA ILE A 258 -4.49 -2.54 6.50
C ILE A 258 -5.27 -1.40 7.18
N THR A 259 -5.50 -1.51 8.49
CA THR A 259 -6.20 -0.48 9.27
C THR A 259 -5.40 0.82 9.31
N LEU A 260 -4.08 0.74 9.53
CA LEU A 260 -3.20 1.89 9.47
C LEU A 260 -3.14 2.52 8.07
N GLN A 261 -3.09 1.72 7.01
CA GLN A 261 -3.12 2.25 5.63
C GLN A 261 -4.42 2.99 5.32
N ILE A 262 -5.57 2.46 5.77
CA ILE A 262 -6.86 3.15 5.62
C ILE A 262 -6.84 4.47 6.41
N LEU A 263 -6.40 4.46 7.66
CA LEU A 263 -6.32 5.66 8.50
C LEU A 263 -5.46 6.73 7.84
N LYS A 264 -4.21 6.37 7.47
CA LYS A 264 -3.23 7.25 6.84
C LYS A 264 -3.77 7.92 5.59
N GLY A 265 -4.38 7.13 4.70
CA GLY A 265 -4.88 7.66 3.44
C GLY A 265 -6.22 8.39 3.57
N LYS A 266 -7.11 7.98 4.50
CA LYS A 266 -8.42 8.63 4.69
C LYS A 266 -8.25 10.08 5.13
N TYR A 267 -7.32 10.32 6.05
CA TYR A 267 -7.10 11.62 6.68
C TYR A 267 -5.92 12.39 6.10
N TRP A 268 -5.35 11.94 4.97
CA TRP A 268 -4.33 12.70 4.25
C TRP A 268 -4.84 14.12 3.95
N GLN A 269 -4.01 15.12 4.19
CA GLN A 269 -4.36 16.52 3.98
C GLN A 269 -3.16 17.31 3.45
N GLN A 270 -3.43 18.27 2.55
CA GLN A 270 -2.49 19.35 2.27
C GLN A 270 -2.66 20.39 3.36
N ASP A 271 -1.87 20.26 4.42
CA ASP A 271 -1.68 21.16 5.56
C ASP A 271 -2.54 22.46 5.53
N PRO A 272 -3.84 22.36 5.87
CA PRO A 272 -4.72 23.51 5.83
C PRO A 272 -4.38 24.46 6.98
N GLU A 273 -4.60 25.77 6.79
CA GLU A 273 -4.45 26.73 7.89
C GLU A 273 -5.40 26.46 9.04
N ILE A 274 -6.63 26.05 8.73
CA ILE A 274 -7.68 25.72 9.70
C ILE A 274 -8.23 24.34 9.35
N LEU A 275 -8.20 23.44 10.34
CA LEU A 275 -8.81 22.12 10.24
C LEU A 275 -10.30 22.23 10.61
N ALA A 276 -11.19 21.67 9.79
CA ALA A 276 -12.61 21.70 10.08
C ALA A 276 -12.94 20.81 11.29
N ASP A 277 -13.79 21.29 12.21
CA ASP A 277 -14.21 20.54 13.40
C ASP A 277 -14.79 19.16 13.05
N THR A 278 -15.50 19.07 11.92
CA THR A 278 -16.03 17.79 11.42
C THR A 278 -14.95 16.77 11.09
N ASP A 279 -13.81 17.21 10.56
CA ASP A 279 -12.67 16.34 10.23
C ASP A 279 -11.96 15.87 11.50
N ILE A 280 -11.81 16.76 12.49
CA ILE A 280 -11.26 16.44 13.82
C ILE A 280 -12.13 15.39 14.49
N GLN A 281 -13.44 15.63 14.58
CA GLN A 281 -14.38 14.71 15.21
C GLN A 281 -14.42 13.36 14.49
N GLU A 282 -14.40 13.35 13.16
CA GLU A 282 -14.36 12.10 12.39
C GLU A 282 -13.08 11.32 12.68
N PHE A 283 -11.93 12.00 12.71
CA PHE A 283 -10.65 11.38 13.01
C PHE A 283 -10.58 10.83 14.44
N VAL A 284 -10.97 11.62 15.44
CA VAL A 284 -11.01 11.22 16.84
C VAL A 284 -11.91 10.01 17.03
N ARG A 285 -13.08 9.99 16.39
CA ARG A 285 -14.01 8.86 16.42
C ARG A 285 -13.37 7.58 15.85
N ASP A 286 -12.72 7.67 14.69
CA ASP A 286 -12.12 6.52 14.02
C ASP A 286 -10.92 5.98 14.80
N VAL A 287 -10.03 6.85 15.29
CA VAL A 287 -8.90 6.46 16.15
C VAL A 287 -9.40 5.86 17.47
N THR A 288 -10.39 6.48 18.11
CA THR A 288 -10.99 5.96 19.35
C THR A 288 -11.64 4.58 19.14
N SER A 289 -12.27 4.35 17.98
CA SER A 289 -12.77 3.03 17.59
C SER A 289 -11.64 1.99 17.50
N HIS A 290 -10.47 2.38 16.98
CA HIS A 290 -9.29 1.51 16.95
C HIS A 290 -8.71 1.28 18.35
N ILE A 291 -8.66 2.30 19.22
CA ILE A 291 -8.28 2.14 20.64
C ILE A 291 -9.19 1.13 21.34
N LYS A 292 -10.51 1.27 21.17
CA LYS A 292 -11.50 0.33 21.73
C LYS A 292 -11.26 -1.10 21.24
N GLN A 293 -10.91 -1.28 19.96
CA GLN A 293 -10.56 -2.61 19.41
C GLN A 293 -9.27 -3.18 20.01
N LEU A 294 -8.25 -2.35 20.24
CA LEU A 294 -7.00 -2.78 20.88
C LEU A 294 -7.23 -3.20 22.34
N ALA A 295 -8.06 -2.45 23.08
CA ALA A 295 -8.37 -2.71 24.48
C ALA A 295 -9.09 -4.05 24.71
N ILE A 296 -9.86 -4.52 23.72
CA ILE A 296 -10.60 -5.79 23.78
C ILE A 296 -9.76 -6.96 23.24
N SER A 297 -8.62 -6.71 22.58
CA SER A 297 -7.83 -7.78 21.97
C SER A 297 -7.07 -8.61 23.03
N GLU A 298 -7.12 -9.94 22.92
CA GLU A 298 -6.51 -10.89 23.88
C GLU A 298 -4.97 -11.02 23.74
N GLY A 299 -4.27 -9.99 23.23
CA GLY A 299 -2.83 -10.06 22.94
C GLY A 299 -2.04 -8.80 23.37
N PRO A 300 -0.71 -8.80 23.19
CA PRO A 300 0.13 -7.64 23.52
C PRO A 300 -0.29 -6.41 22.68
N CYS A 301 -0.98 -5.47 23.31
CA CYS A 301 -1.50 -4.28 22.64
C CYS A 301 -0.44 -3.20 22.39
N TYR A 302 0.73 -3.30 23.05
CA TYR A 302 1.76 -2.26 23.05
C TYR A 302 2.28 -1.89 21.65
N GLU A 303 2.63 -2.88 20.81
CA GLU A 303 3.20 -2.60 19.49
C GLU A 303 2.16 -2.02 18.52
N SER A 304 0.94 -2.54 18.58
CA SER A 304 -0.19 -2.00 17.81
C SER A 304 -0.55 -0.59 18.30
N TRP A 305 -0.50 -0.34 19.61
CA TRP A 305 -0.70 1.00 20.17
C TRP A 305 0.37 1.97 19.70
N ARG A 306 1.65 1.58 19.78
CA ARG A 306 2.78 2.39 19.32
C ARG A 306 2.61 2.81 17.87
N THR A 307 2.26 1.88 16.99
CA THR A 307 2.07 2.15 15.56
C THR A 307 0.79 2.95 15.27
N LEU A 308 -0.29 2.80 16.07
CA LEU A 308 -1.48 3.68 16.01
C LEU A 308 -1.09 5.12 16.35
N LYS A 309 -0.42 5.29 17.49
CA LYS A 309 0.01 6.59 18.00
C LYS A 309 0.91 7.30 16.99
N GLN A 310 1.92 6.60 16.47
CA GLN A 310 2.77 7.14 15.41
C GLN A 310 1.95 7.54 14.17
N ALA A 311 1.04 6.69 13.69
CA ALA A 311 0.23 7.04 12.52
C ALA A 311 -0.66 8.27 12.78
N ALA A 312 -1.23 8.41 13.98
CA ALA A 312 -2.04 9.54 14.35
C ALA A 312 -1.25 10.86 14.41
N LEU A 313 -0.05 10.84 14.99
CA LEU A 313 0.81 12.02 15.09
C LEU A 313 1.34 12.49 13.72
N HIS A 314 1.56 11.58 12.77
CA HIS A 314 2.04 11.96 11.44
C HIS A 314 0.93 12.42 10.49
N GLN A 315 -0.33 12.42 10.96
CA GLN A 315 -1.46 12.67 10.08
C GLN A 315 -1.74 14.16 9.84
N PHE A 316 -1.47 14.99 10.84
CA PHE A 316 -1.77 16.42 10.83
C PHE A 316 -0.51 17.23 11.12
N HIS A 317 -0.52 18.50 10.73
CA HIS A 317 0.51 19.44 11.15
C HIS A 317 0.42 19.75 12.64
N LYS A 318 1.56 20.02 13.28
CA LYS A 318 1.68 20.24 14.72
C LYS A 318 0.81 21.38 15.26
N ARG A 319 0.47 22.36 14.43
CA ARG A 319 -0.47 23.46 14.73
C ARG A 319 -1.87 23.00 15.10
N HIS A 320 -2.32 21.84 14.57
CA HIS A 320 -3.67 21.31 14.83
C HIS A 320 -3.70 20.39 16.05
N PHE A 321 -2.54 20.14 16.69
CA PHE A 321 -2.43 19.15 17.75
C PHE A 321 -3.17 19.54 19.02
N LEU A 322 -3.29 20.84 19.34
CA LEU A 322 -4.04 21.30 20.51
C LEU A 322 -5.54 20.98 20.37
N SER A 323 -6.12 21.23 19.20
CA SER A 323 -7.52 20.89 18.91
C SER A 323 -7.77 19.37 18.96
N LEU A 324 -6.84 18.57 18.42
CA LEU A 324 -6.90 17.11 18.51
C LEU A 324 -6.78 16.63 19.96
N ALA A 325 -5.84 17.19 20.71
CA ALA A 325 -5.61 16.85 22.11
C ALA A 325 -6.84 17.12 22.97
N PHE A 326 -7.52 18.24 22.74
CA PHE A 326 -8.78 18.56 23.42
C PHE A 326 -9.81 17.45 23.19
N GLU A 327 -10.11 17.11 21.94
CA GLU A 327 -11.11 16.09 21.59
C GLU A 327 -10.75 14.67 22.10
N PHE A 328 -9.46 14.29 22.05
CA PHE A 328 -9.03 13.03 22.66
C PHE A 328 -9.09 13.06 24.19
N GLY A 329 -8.80 14.21 24.78
CA GLY A 329 -8.69 14.43 26.22
C GLY A 329 -10.03 14.54 26.97
N LEU A 330 -11.14 14.70 26.25
CA LEU A 330 -12.49 14.59 26.80
C LEU A 330 -12.82 13.12 27.15
N LEU A 331 -12.35 12.67 28.31
CA LEU A 331 -12.55 11.31 28.82
C LEU A 331 -14.02 11.08 29.22
N GLU A 332 -14.55 9.88 28.97
CA GLU A 332 -15.94 9.55 29.34
C GLU A 332 -16.05 9.51 30.89
N LYS A 333 -17.10 10.14 31.46
CA LYS A 333 -17.52 10.17 32.89
C LYS A 333 -16.41 10.15 33.96
N VAL A 334 -16.19 11.30 34.61
CA VAL A 334 -15.26 11.50 35.75
C VAL A 334 -15.66 10.71 37.02
N GLU A 335 -16.91 10.26 37.11
CA GLU A 335 -17.49 9.75 38.36
C GLU A 335 -17.12 8.31 38.72
N THR A 336 -16.48 7.55 37.82
CA THR A 336 -16.01 6.19 38.13
C THR A 336 -14.54 6.22 38.58
N PRO A 337 -14.19 5.68 39.76
CA PRO A 337 -12.81 5.70 40.27
C PRO A 337 -11.83 4.91 39.39
N ASP A 338 -12.33 3.93 38.62
CA ASP A 338 -11.55 3.15 37.68
C ASP A 338 -11.69 3.71 36.26
N ARG A 339 -10.66 4.41 35.79
CA ARG A 339 -10.54 4.79 34.38
C ARG A 339 -10.38 3.56 33.52
N SER A 340 -11.12 3.50 32.40
CA SER A 340 -10.98 2.38 31.48
C SER A 340 -9.59 2.43 30.81
N PHE A 341 -9.07 1.26 30.40
CA PHE A 341 -7.83 1.22 29.62
C PHE A 341 -7.93 2.07 28.33
N VAL A 342 -9.13 2.18 27.75
CA VAL A 342 -9.41 3.06 26.61
C VAL A 342 -9.18 4.54 26.96
N ASP A 343 -9.64 4.99 28.13
CA ASP A 343 -9.44 6.36 28.60
C ASP A 343 -7.96 6.67 28.81
N PHE A 344 -7.19 5.73 29.36
CA PHE A 344 -5.73 5.89 29.49
C PHE A 344 -5.03 6.04 28.14
N LEU A 345 -5.40 5.24 27.14
CA LEU A 345 -4.80 5.34 25.80
C LEU A 345 -5.20 6.65 25.10
N ARG A 346 -6.46 7.10 25.25
CA ARG A 346 -6.89 8.41 24.75
C ARG A 346 -6.12 9.55 25.44
N PHE A 347 -5.96 9.48 26.75
CA PHE A 347 -5.17 10.42 27.53
C PHE A 347 -3.68 10.42 27.11
N ASP A 348 -3.06 9.25 26.91
CA ASP A 348 -1.67 9.16 26.44
C ASP A 348 -1.50 9.84 25.08
N LEU A 349 -2.43 9.63 24.16
CA LEU A 349 -2.40 10.26 22.84
C LEU A 349 -2.66 11.77 22.91
N ALA A 350 -3.63 12.22 23.70
CA ALA A 350 -3.87 13.64 23.93
C ALA A 350 -2.64 14.35 24.53
N SER A 351 -2.00 13.72 25.51
CA SER A 351 -0.78 14.21 26.14
C SER A 351 0.37 14.34 25.14
N GLU A 352 0.51 13.37 24.23
CA GLU A 352 1.52 13.39 23.17
C GLU A 352 1.26 14.51 22.16
N PHE A 353 0.00 14.71 21.75
CA PHE A 353 -0.38 15.84 20.91
C PHE A 353 -0.02 17.18 21.56
N ILE A 354 -0.30 17.38 22.85
CA ILE A 354 0.10 18.60 23.58
C ILE A 354 1.63 18.76 23.60
N SER A 355 2.37 17.67 23.83
CA SER A 355 3.83 17.69 23.91
C SER A 355 4.48 18.10 22.58
N GLU A 356 3.90 17.64 21.47
CA GLU A 356 4.40 17.90 20.12
C GLU A 356 3.78 19.14 19.45
N ALA A 357 2.80 19.79 20.08
CA ALA A 357 2.11 20.93 19.52
C ALA A 357 3.04 22.13 19.30
N GLU A 358 2.82 22.85 18.20
CA GLU A 358 3.43 24.15 17.94
C GLU A 358 2.51 25.21 18.54
N VAL A 359 2.94 25.82 19.64
CA VAL A 359 2.18 26.90 20.31
C VAL A 359 2.59 28.22 19.66
N ARG A 360 1.61 28.96 19.13
CA ARG A 360 1.87 30.26 18.51
C ARG A 360 1.53 31.39 19.48
N GLU A 361 2.23 32.52 19.37
CA GLU A 361 1.92 33.72 20.20
C GLU A 361 0.52 34.28 19.90
N ASP A 362 -0.02 34.01 18.71
CA ASP A 362 -1.35 34.39 18.25
C ASP A 362 -2.39 33.27 18.36
N GLU A 363 -2.12 32.24 19.19
CA GLU A 363 -3.04 31.13 19.41
C GLU A 363 -4.42 31.65 19.80
N ASN A 364 -5.47 31.06 19.23
CA ASN A 364 -6.84 31.48 19.50
C ASN A 364 -7.10 31.40 21.03
N PRO A 365 -7.54 32.50 21.68
CA PRO A 365 -7.86 32.51 23.12
C PRO A 365 -8.83 31.40 23.52
N LEU A 366 -9.69 30.95 22.60
CA LEU A 366 -10.58 29.81 22.81
C LEU A 366 -9.83 28.49 22.99
N THR A 367 -8.77 28.25 22.21
CA THR A 367 -7.92 27.05 22.32
C THR A 367 -7.18 27.02 23.65
N VAL A 368 -6.66 28.17 24.09
CA VAL A 368 -6.00 28.30 25.40
C VAL A 368 -6.98 28.01 26.54
N MET A 369 -8.17 28.60 26.51
CA MET A 369 -9.22 28.34 27.50
C MET A 369 -9.65 26.86 27.51
N GLN A 370 -9.77 26.23 26.34
CA GLN A 370 -10.09 24.80 26.22
C GLN A 370 -9.02 23.91 26.84
N LEU A 371 -7.73 24.25 26.67
CA LEU A 371 -6.62 23.53 27.30
C LEU A 371 -6.58 23.74 28.81
N GLU A 372 -6.80 24.95 29.30
CA GLU A 372 -6.90 25.22 30.74
C GLU A 372 -8.02 24.40 31.39
N MET A 373 -9.19 24.35 30.74
CA MET A 373 -10.30 23.49 31.17
C MET A 373 -9.88 22.01 31.17
N LEU A 374 -9.18 21.56 30.13
CA LEU A 374 -8.71 20.18 30.04
C LEU A 374 -7.74 19.84 31.19
N PHE A 375 -6.77 20.69 31.48
CA PHE A 375 -5.83 20.49 32.61
C PHE A 375 -6.54 20.54 33.95
N TYR A 376 -7.53 21.40 34.12
CA TYR A 376 -8.36 21.41 35.33
C TYR A 376 -9.04 20.05 35.52
N TYR A 377 -9.69 19.52 34.47
CA TYR A 377 -10.36 18.21 34.55
C TYR A 377 -9.38 17.07 34.82
N TRP A 378 -8.19 17.09 34.21
CA TRP A 378 -7.17 16.09 34.47
C TRP A 378 -6.53 16.22 35.86
N GLY A 379 -6.42 17.45 36.40
CA GLY A 379 -5.86 17.72 37.73
C GLY A 379 -6.75 17.25 38.87
N ILE A 380 -8.07 17.16 38.64
CA ILE A 380 -9.03 16.59 39.60
C ILE A 380 -9.34 15.11 39.34
N ASP A 381 -8.70 14.48 38.36
CA ASP A 381 -8.93 13.07 38.04
C ASP A 381 -8.55 12.16 39.23
N PRO A 382 -9.32 11.11 39.56
CA PRO A 382 -8.97 10.20 40.65
C PRO A 382 -7.64 9.46 40.42
N ASN A 383 -7.19 9.31 39.17
CA ASN A 383 -5.94 8.64 38.84
C ASN A 383 -4.70 9.54 38.98
N GLU A 384 -3.74 9.12 39.81
CA GLU A 384 -2.51 9.87 40.09
C GLU A 384 -1.60 10.07 38.88
N VAL A 385 -1.53 9.10 37.96
CA VAL A 385 -0.70 9.18 36.75
C VAL A 385 -1.22 10.28 35.82
N ILE A 386 -2.55 10.37 35.67
CA ILE A 386 -3.20 11.41 34.88
C ILE A 386 -2.91 12.79 35.49
N ARG A 387 -3.14 12.97 36.80
CA ARG A 387 -2.87 14.24 37.50
C ARG A 387 -1.42 14.69 37.36
N THR A 388 -0.47 13.81 37.68
CA THR A 388 0.96 14.12 37.66
C THR A 388 1.43 14.53 36.27
N ARG A 389 0.98 13.81 35.23
CA ARG A 389 1.35 14.13 33.85
C ARG A 389 0.67 15.41 33.36
N ALA A 390 -0.56 15.69 33.77
CA ALA A 390 -1.24 16.94 33.45
C ALA A 390 -0.53 18.17 34.04
N GLU A 391 -0.08 18.10 35.30
CA GLU A 391 0.73 19.15 35.93
C GLU A 391 2.04 19.39 35.17
N SER A 392 2.73 18.30 34.78
CA SER A 392 3.96 18.40 34.00
C SER A 392 3.74 19.04 32.62
N LEU A 393 2.62 18.73 31.95
CA LEU A 393 2.27 19.30 30.65
C LEU A 393 1.90 20.79 30.78
N ALA A 394 1.15 21.16 31.81
CA ALA A 394 0.80 22.56 32.08
C ALA A 394 2.06 23.41 32.37
N GLN A 395 2.99 22.90 33.17
CA GLN A 395 4.27 23.55 33.41
C GLN A 395 5.10 23.70 32.13
N MET A 396 5.14 22.66 31.30
CA MET A 396 5.86 22.70 30.02
C MET A 396 5.29 23.77 29.09
N LEU A 397 3.96 23.89 28.97
CA LEU A 397 3.33 24.90 28.13
C LEU A 397 3.56 26.32 28.65
N ASN A 398 3.51 26.53 29.97
CA ASN A 398 3.78 27.85 30.56
C ASN A 398 5.23 28.32 30.38
N ASN A 399 6.15 27.40 30.06
CA ASN A 399 7.56 27.68 29.83
C ASN A 399 7.92 27.85 28.35
N ARG A 400 6.97 27.61 27.42
CA ARG A 400 7.12 27.89 25.99
C ARG A 400 6.61 29.29 25.71
#